data_AF-A0A9Q3QWU8-F1
#
_entry.id   AF-A0A9Q3QWU8-F1
#
_cell.length_a   1.000
_cell.length_b   1.000
_cell.length_c   1.000
_cell.angle_alpha   90.00
_cell.angle_beta   90.00
_cell.angle_gamma   90.00
#
_symmetry.space_group_name_H-M   'P 1'
#
loop_
_entity.id
_entity.type
_entity.pdbx_description
1 polymer ?
#
loop_
_entity_poly.entity_id
_entity_poly.type
_entity_poly.pdbx_seq_one_letter_code
_entity_poly.pdbx_strand_id
1 'polypeptide(L)' 'MQEQFIDLDRYNLAVASLEAISRTFEPAAPDDLRTRIVEVLGGLGIWPIDCLREVTTARLAA' A
#
# COMPACT_ATOMS: atom_id res chain seq x y z
N MET A 1 -17.99 -8.16 -1.22
CA MET A 1 -16.77 -7.40 -0.88
C MET A 1 -16.97 -6.97 0.57
N GLN A 2 -16.26 -7.57 1.53
CA GLN A 2 -16.42 -7.16 2.93
C GLN A 2 -15.79 -5.78 3.11
N GLU A 3 -16.53 -4.83 3.65
CA GLU A 3 -16.02 -3.51 4.01
C GLU A 3 -15.07 -3.66 5.19
N GLN A 4 -13.78 -3.37 4.98
CA GLN A 4 -12.80 -3.29 6.06
C GLN A 4 -12.81 -1.89 6.65
N PHE A 5 -13.22 -1.80 7.91
CA PHE A 5 -13.15 -0.57 8.68
C PHE A 5 -11.79 -0.50 9.38
N ILE A 6 -11.11 0.64 9.21
CA ILE A 6 -9.79 0.91 9.80
C ILE A 6 -9.97 2.00 10.85
N ASP A 7 -9.16 1.95 11.90
CA ASP A 7 -9.10 3.01 12.90
C ASP A 7 -8.87 4.40 12.27
N LEU A 8 -9.55 5.41 12.81
CA LEU A 8 -9.57 6.76 12.25
C LEU A 8 -8.19 7.44 12.28
N ASP A 9 -7.38 7.20 13.33
CA ASP A 9 -6.03 7.75 13.42
C ASP A 9 -5.16 7.16 12.31
N ARG A 10 -5.20 5.83 12.16
CA ARG A 10 -4.44 5.13 11.12
C ARG A 10 -4.87 5.55 9.71
N TYR A 11 -6.17 5.78 9.50
CA TYR A 11 -6.70 6.31 8.25
C TYR A 11 -6.16 7.71 7.95
N ASN A 12 -6.23 8.63 8.91
CA ASN A 12 -5.75 10.00 8.74
C ASN A 12 -4.24 10.05 8.51
N LEU A 13 -3.47 9.19 9.17
CA LEU A 13 -2.03 9.08 8.97
C LEU A 13 -1.68 8.62 7.54
N ALA A 14 -2.44 7.67 7.00
CA ALA A 14 -2.27 7.24 5.62
C ALA A 14 -2.62 8.36 4.62
N VAL A 15 -3.71 9.10 4.87
CA VAL A 15 -4.07 10.28 4.05
C VAL A 15 -2.95 11.32 4.07
N ALA A 16 -2.44 11.68 5.25
CA ALA A 16 -1.34 12.64 5.37
C ALA A 16 -0.07 12.17 4.63
N SER A 17 0.21 10.86 4.63
CA SER A 17 1.33 10.26 3.92
C SER A 17 1.14 10.36 2.40
N LEU A 18 -0.06 10.08 1.89
CA LEU A 18 -0.40 10.23 0.48
C LEU A 18 -0.30 11.70 0.02
N GLU A 19 -0.73 12.65 0.86
CA GLU A 19 -0.57 14.08 0.59
C GLU A 19 0.91 14.51 0.57
N ALA A 20 1.75 13.94 1.43
CA ALA A 20 3.18 14.23 1.41
C ALA A 20 3.85 13.70 0.13
N ILE A 21 3.44 12.51 -0.33
CA ILE A 21 3.91 11.93 -1.59
C ILE A 21 3.51 12.83 -2.77
N SER A 22 2.26 13.29 -2.83
CA SER A 22 1.80 14.14 -3.94
C SER A 22 2.50 15.50 -4.00
N ARG A 23 2.88 16.07 -2.85
CA ARG A 23 3.66 17.33 -2.78
C ARG A 23 5.10 17.19 -3.24
N THR A 24 5.67 16.00 -3.11
CA THR A 24 7.07 15.70 -3.46
C THR A 24 7.20 14.95 -4.78
N PHE A 25 6.08 14.79 -5.50
CA PHE A 25 6.04 14.05 -6.74
C PHE A 25 6.79 14.78 -7.86
N GLU A 26 7.84 14.15 -8.36
CA GLU A 26 8.60 14.60 -9.52
C GLU A 26 8.13 13.82 -10.76
N PRO A 27 7.48 14.47 -11.76
CA PRO A 27 6.91 13.77 -12.92
C PRO A 27 7.96 13.09 -13.81
N ALA A 28 9.24 13.43 -13.66
CA ALA A 28 10.35 12.82 -14.37
C ALA A 28 10.77 11.45 -13.80
N ALA A 29 10.30 11.06 -12.60
CA ALA A 29 10.63 9.80 -11.94
C ALA A 29 9.37 9.07 -11.42
N PRO A 30 8.48 8.59 -12.30
CA PRO A 30 7.17 8.06 -11.93
C PRO A 30 7.19 6.69 -11.22
N ASP A 31 8.26 5.90 -11.34
CA ASP A 31 8.37 4.59 -10.69
C ASP A 31 8.37 4.68 -9.15
N ASP A 32 8.90 5.79 -8.61
CA ASP A 32 8.97 6.02 -7.16
C ASP A 32 7.56 6.27 -6.56
N LEU A 33 6.64 6.87 -7.35
CA LEU A 33 5.29 7.20 -6.90
C LEU A 33 4.47 5.94 -6.60
N ARG A 34 4.45 4.98 -7.53
CA ARG A 34 3.64 3.76 -7.37
C ARG A 34 4.12 2.97 -6.16
N THR A 35 5.43 2.83 -6.00
CA THR A 35 6.05 2.14 -4.86
C THR A 35 5.66 2.79 -3.54
N ARG A 36 5.81 4.11 -3.39
CA ARG A 36 5.44 4.82 -2.16
C ARG A 36 3.96 4.69 -1.80
N ILE A 37 3.07 4.72 -2.80
CA ILE A 37 1.62 4.52 -2.56
C ILE A 37 1.37 3.10 -2.04
N VAL A 38 1.98 2.09 -2.65
CA VAL A 38 1.85 0.70 -2.22
C VAL A 38 2.37 0.51 -0.79
N GLU A 39 3.47 1.15 -0.41
CA GLU A 39 4.01 1.11 0.95
C GLU A 39 3.04 1.70 1.99
N VAL A 40 2.43 2.84 1.70
CA VAL A 40 1.44 3.46 2.59
C VAL A 40 0.22 2.55 2.78
N LEU A 41 -0.28 1.95 1.69
CA LEU A 41 -1.40 1.00 1.75
C LEU A 41 -1.02 -0.29 2.49
N GLY A 42 0.20 -0.77 2.29
CA GLY A 42 0.75 -1.92 3.01
C GLY A 42 0.84 -1.67 4.52
N GLY A 43 1.16 -0.45 4.92
CA GLY A 43 1.08 0.03 6.31
C GLY A 43 -0.32 -0.02 6.91
N LEU A 44 -1.38 -0.09 6.09
CA LEU A 44 -2.76 -0.34 6.53
C LEU A 44 -3.15 -1.83 6.52
N GLY A 45 -2.26 -2.72 6.07
CA GLY A 45 -2.57 -4.13 5.85
C GLY A 45 -3.28 -4.39 4.51
N ILE A 46 -3.34 -3.39 3.63
CA ILE A 46 -3.94 -3.49 2.30
C ILE A 46 -2.84 -3.84 1.31
N TRP A 47 -2.96 -5.00 0.67
CA TRP A 47 -2.00 -5.48 -0.33
C TRP A 47 -2.71 -5.99 -1.59
N PRO A 48 -2.05 -5.94 -2.76
CA PRO A 48 -2.56 -6.57 -3.97
C PRO A 48 -2.79 -8.07 -3.75
N ILE A 49 -3.84 -8.62 -4.36
CA ILE A 49 -4.15 -10.05 -4.23
C ILE A 49 -3.07 -10.97 -4.84
N ASP A 50 -2.26 -10.47 -5.79
CA ASP A 50 -1.12 -11.24 -6.31
C ASP A 50 -0.03 -11.47 -5.25
N CYS A 51 0.13 -10.56 -4.28
CA CYS A 51 1.05 -10.81 -3.15
C CYS A 51 0.61 -12.02 -2.30
N LEU A 52 -0.70 -12.34 -2.27
CA LEU A 52 -1.20 -13.55 -1.63
C LEU A 52 -0.81 -14.81 -2.40
N ARG A 53 -0.74 -14.77 -3.74
CA ARG A 53 -0.38 -15.91 -4.58
C ARG A 53 1.07 -16.36 -4.32
N GLU A 54 2.03 -15.43 -4.24
CA GLU A 54 3.43 -15.76 -3.96
C GLU A 54 3.63 -16.41 -2.58
N VAL A 55 2.95 -15.91 -1.55
CA VAL A 55 3.02 -16.51 -0.20
C VAL A 55 2.48 -17.94 -0.19
N THR A 56 1.43 -18.21 -0.97
CA THR A 56 0.81 -19.54 -1.01
C THR A 56 1.67 -20.54 -1.77
N THR A 57 2.30 -20.14 -2.87
CA THR A 57 3.20 -21.01 -3.65
C THR A 57 4.47 -21.35 -2.87
N ALA A 58 5.06 -20.40 -2.15
CA ALA A 58 6.23 -20.65 -1.31
C ALA A 58 5.95 -21.62 -0.15
N ARG A 59 4.75 -21.56 0.45
CA ARG A 59 4.35 -22.48 1.55
C ARG A 59 3.90 -23.86 1.09
N LEU A 60 3.55 -24.05 -0.19
CA LEU A 60 3.19 -25.35 -0.77
C LEU A 60 4.40 -26.12 -1.33
N ALA A 61 5.55 -25.45 -1.49
CA ALA A 61 6.79 -26.05 -1.95
C ALA A 61 7.75 -26.46 -0.81
N ALA A 62 7.31 -26.38 0.45
CA ALA A 62 8.08 -26.68 1.66
C ALA A 62 7.55 -27.92 2.39
#